data_AF-A0A7J6NL09-F1
#
_entry.id   AF-A0A7J6NL09-F1
#
_cell.length_a   1.000
_cell.length_b   1.000
_cell.length_c   1.000
_cell.angle_alpha   90.00
_cell.angle_beta   90.00
_cell.angle_gamma   90.00
#
_symmetry.space_group_name_H-M   'P 1'
#
loop_
_entity.id
_entity.type
_entity.pdbx_description
1 polymer ?
#
loop_
_entity_poly.entity_id
_entity_poly.type
_entity_poly.pdbx_seq_one_letter_code
_entity_poly.pdbx_strand_id
1 'polypeptide(L)'
;MGRSRASLLSLILSVLLLVLQTALVEGKYASSTVMLGGPREMHRWKYLSKFGYDIGTGYWRVRMRTVRPHLTEPIKIPVEVYLDNDWDAVERADYCERSRYRKTSRFVELPANGEWSGWVSGELSQTVRPHVWYFAVLDCGEQLKSTTRIKFEFIANQENGSEFSAELRGTRGIVWVQLIISVLFTWFFAKECRKFVRSADSLHPVVITLACAIGLQFCSTVFELIHLHNYNNNGYGVKPLDVLSEICGMLVEVLLSSLLILIALGYTLLHSKLGDLDVVIPIVFIIG
;
A
#
# COMPACT_ATOMS: atom_id res chain seq x y z
N MET A 1 22.89 25.59 28.67
CA MET A 1 21.85 25.43 27.62
C MET A 1 22.37 25.07 26.21
N GLY A 2 23.68 24.85 25.98
CA GLY A 2 24.23 24.57 24.63
C GLY A 2 24.22 23.11 24.15
N ARG A 3 24.12 22.12 25.05
CA ARG A 3 24.30 20.68 24.71
C ARG A 3 23.14 20.03 23.94
N SER A 4 21.93 20.59 24.01
CA SER A 4 20.72 20.00 23.41
C SER A 4 20.52 20.30 21.92
N ARG A 5 21.16 21.35 21.38
CA ARG A 5 21.01 21.72 19.95
C ARG A 5 21.91 20.88 19.04
N ALA A 6 23.09 20.50 19.53
CA ALA A 6 24.06 19.69 18.78
C ALA A 6 23.60 18.24 18.55
N SER A 7 22.88 17.64 19.50
CA SER A 7 22.36 16.27 19.35
C SER A 7 21.23 16.16 18.33
N LEU A 8 20.37 17.19 18.24
CA LEU A 8 19.26 17.21 17.29
C LEU A 8 19.75 17.41 15.85
N LEU A 9 20.71 18.33 15.65
CA LEU A 9 21.33 18.55 14.33
C LEU A 9 22.10 17.31 13.85
N SER A 10 22.78 16.61 14.75
CA SER A 10 23.43 15.34 14.43
C SER A 10 22.42 14.24 14.06
N LEU A 11 21.28 14.17 14.74
CA LEU A 11 20.20 13.22 14.41
C LEU A 11 19.56 13.54 13.05
N ILE A 12 19.29 14.82 12.77
CA ILE A 12 18.74 15.27 11.48
C ILE A 12 19.72 14.97 10.35
N LEU A 13 21.02 15.27 10.54
CA LEU A 13 22.04 15.04 9.51
C LEU A 13 22.27 13.55 9.24
N SER A 14 22.20 12.70 10.28
CA SER A 14 22.32 11.25 10.12
C SER A 14 21.08 10.64 9.44
N VAL A 15 19.89 11.15 9.73
CA VAL A 15 18.67 10.80 8.97
C VAL A 15 18.79 11.25 7.51
N LEU A 16 19.29 12.46 7.24
CA LEU A 16 19.48 12.99 5.89
C LEU A 16 20.54 12.22 5.09
N LEU A 17 21.61 11.72 5.74
CA LEU A 17 22.59 10.84 5.11
C LEU A 17 22.01 9.46 4.79
N LEU A 18 21.13 8.93 5.64
CA LEU A 18 20.41 7.68 5.39
C LEU A 18 19.48 7.79 4.15
N VAL A 19 18.89 8.97 3.92
CA VAL A 19 18.05 9.28 2.75
C VAL A 19 18.83 9.12 1.44
N LEU A 20 20.11 9.51 1.41
CA LEU A 20 20.96 9.47 0.20
C LEU A 20 21.44 8.06 -0.19
N GLN A 21 21.39 7.07 0.72
CA GLN A 21 21.99 5.75 0.49
C GLN A 21 21.01 4.67 0.00
N THR A 22 19.72 4.96 -0.22
CA THR A 22 18.70 3.93 -0.52
C THR A 22 18.16 3.94 -1.94
N ALA A 23 18.84 4.63 -2.86
CA ALA A 23 18.54 4.55 -4.28
C ALA A 23 19.48 3.52 -4.89
N LEU A 24 19.02 2.29 -5.13
CA LEU A 24 19.43 1.48 -6.28
C LEU A 24 18.63 0.18 -6.33
N VAL A 25 17.93 0.04 -7.45
CA VAL A 25 17.21 -1.14 -7.93
C VAL A 25 15.96 -1.49 -7.15
N GLU A 26 14.84 -1.39 -7.84
CA GLU A 26 13.50 -1.55 -7.35
C GLU A 26 12.82 -2.42 -8.48
N GLY A 27 12.00 -3.48 -8.27
CA GLY A 27 11.09 -4.25 -9.18
C GLY A 27 9.82 -5.02 -8.64
N LYS A 28 8.53 -4.71 -8.96
CA LYS A 28 7.31 -5.20 -8.24
C LYS A 28 7.27 -6.72 -8.16
N TYR A 29 6.90 -7.30 -7.01
CA TYR A 29 6.64 -8.73 -6.86
C TYR A 29 5.25 -8.98 -6.29
N ALA A 30 4.45 -9.81 -6.97
CA ALA A 30 3.16 -10.26 -6.49
C ALA A 30 3.05 -11.78 -6.61
N SER A 31 2.56 -12.44 -5.56
CA SER A 31 2.24 -13.87 -5.60
C SER A 31 0.90 -14.13 -4.93
N SER A 32 0.03 -14.89 -5.61
CA SER A 32 -1.26 -15.31 -5.07
C SER A 32 -1.71 -16.62 -5.70
N THR A 33 -2.83 -17.16 -5.21
CA THR A 33 -3.46 -18.37 -5.76
C THR A 33 -4.84 -18.02 -6.28
N VAL A 34 -5.12 -18.39 -7.52
CA VAL A 34 -6.43 -18.20 -8.18
C VAL A 34 -7.05 -19.55 -8.51
N MET A 35 -8.38 -19.59 -8.59
CA MET A 35 -9.12 -20.75 -9.08
C MET A 35 -9.51 -20.53 -10.53
N LEU A 36 -9.06 -21.41 -11.42
CA LEU A 36 -9.30 -21.32 -12.86
C LEU A 36 -9.88 -22.64 -13.40
N GLY A 37 -10.76 -22.58 -14.39
CA GLY A 37 -11.37 -23.73 -15.06
C GLY A 37 -12.66 -24.26 -14.41
N GLY A 38 -13.20 -25.32 -14.99
CA GLY A 38 -14.45 -25.94 -14.60
C GLY A 38 -15.71 -25.26 -15.18
N PRO A 39 -16.91 -25.74 -14.79
CA PRO A 39 -18.16 -25.33 -15.42
C PRO A 39 -18.60 -23.91 -15.00
N ARG A 40 -18.06 -23.37 -13.91
CA ARG A 40 -18.45 -22.07 -13.38
C ARG A 40 -17.77 -20.95 -14.17
N GLU A 41 -18.56 -20.07 -14.76
CA GLU A 41 -18.10 -18.94 -15.57
C GLU A 41 -17.13 -18.02 -14.82
N MET A 42 -17.37 -17.79 -13.52
CA MET A 42 -16.48 -16.99 -12.68
C MET A 42 -15.05 -17.56 -12.54
N HIS A 43 -14.82 -18.82 -12.91
CA HIS A 43 -13.50 -19.47 -12.92
C HIS A 43 -12.88 -19.50 -14.31
N ARG A 44 -13.51 -18.97 -15.35
CA ARG A 44 -12.94 -18.94 -16.71
C ARG A 44 -12.05 -17.73 -16.96
N TRP A 45 -12.08 -16.74 -16.08
CA TRP A 45 -11.23 -15.55 -16.15
C TRP A 45 -10.85 -15.10 -14.75
N LYS A 46 -9.58 -14.80 -14.51
CA LYS A 46 -9.07 -14.33 -13.22
C LYS A 46 -8.06 -13.21 -13.39
N TYR A 47 -8.33 -12.09 -12.73
CA TYR A 47 -7.35 -11.04 -12.51
C TYR A 47 -6.16 -11.57 -11.70
N LEU A 48 -4.96 -11.20 -12.12
CA LEU A 48 -3.70 -11.57 -11.46
C LEU A 48 -3.13 -10.38 -10.70
N SER A 49 -2.88 -9.27 -11.40
CA SER A 49 -2.18 -8.10 -10.87
C SER A 49 -2.40 -6.89 -11.77
N LYS A 50 -2.04 -5.71 -11.27
CA LYS A 50 -1.97 -4.46 -12.02
C LYS A 50 -0.60 -3.82 -11.84
N PHE A 51 -0.15 -3.06 -12.82
CA PHE A 51 1.03 -2.21 -12.69
C PHE A 51 0.91 -0.98 -13.56
N GLY A 52 1.08 0.20 -12.97
CA GLY A 52 1.24 1.46 -13.68
C GLY A 52 2.65 1.63 -14.19
N TYR A 53 2.81 1.70 -15.50
CA TYR A 53 4.07 2.03 -16.16
C TYR A 53 4.14 3.53 -16.44
N ASP A 54 5.29 4.13 -16.18
CA ASP A 54 5.58 5.52 -16.55
C ASP A 54 5.90 5.63 -18.05
N ILE A 55 6.13 6.85 -18.55
CA ILE A 55 6.64 7.08 -19.90
C ILE A 55 7.98 6.34 -20.06
N GLY A 56 8.09 5.50 -21.09
CA GLY A 56 9.23 4.61 -21.31
C GLY A 56 8.78 3.21 -21.73
N THR A 57 9.70 2.24 -21.63
CA THR A 57 9.42 0.81 -21.87
C THR A 57 9.54 0.02 -20.58
N GLY A 58 8.42 -0.48 -20.08
CA GLY A 58 8.36 -1.34 -18.92
C GLY A 58 8.37 -2.82 -19.27
N TYR A 59 8.83 -3.61 -18.31
CA TYR A 59 8.93 -5.06 -18.43
C TYR A 59 8.00 -5.75 -17.44
N TRP A 60 7.45 -6.89 -17.83
CA TRP A 60 6.77 -7.79 -16.91
C TRP A 60 7.18 -9.23 -17.18
N ARG A 61 7.04 -10.07 -16.15
CA ARG A 61 7.19 -11.50 -16.24
C ARG A 61 6.24 -12.21 -15.30
N VAL A 62 5.75 -13.35 -15.72
CA VAL A 62 4.84 -14.20 -14.95
C VAL A 62 5.27 -15.65 -15.06
N ARG A 63 5.10 -16.40 -13.96
CA ARG A 63 5.15 -17.85 -13.97
C ARG A 63 4.03 -18.41 -13.12
N MET A 64 3.63 -19.64 -13.42
CA MET A 64 2.47 -20.26 -12.79
C MET A 64 2.75 -21.73 -12.50
N ARG A 65 2.05 -22.27 -11.50
CA ARG A 65 2.00 -23.72 -11.24
C ARG A 65 0.64 -24.14 -10.73
N THR A 66 0.26 -25.38 -11.01
CA THR A 66 -0.92 -25.97 -10.39
C THR A 66 -0.60 -26.43 -8.97
N VAL A 67 -1.47 -26.10 -8.01
CA VAL A 67 -1.38 -26.60 -6.63
C VAL A 67 -2.04 -27.97 -6.55
N ARG A 68 -3.36 -28.04 -6.77
CA ARG A 68 -4.18 -29.26 -6.92
C ARG A 68 -5.53 -28.92 -7.61
N PRO A 69 -6.15 -29.86 -8.36
CA PRO A 69 -5.54 -31.09 -8.87
C PRO A 69 -4.40 -30.79 -9.86
N HIS A 70 -3.48 -31.74 -9.99
CA HIS A 70 -2.45 -31.69 -11.03
C HIS A 70 -3.08 -32.01 -12.39
N LEU A 71 -2.49 -31.49 -13.45
CA LEU A 71 -2.99 -31.75 -14.81
C LEU A 71 -2.50 -33.13 -15.27
N THR A 72 -3.24 -33.73 -16.17
CA THR A 72 -2.80 -34.96 -16.85
C THR A 72 -1.76 -34.66 -17.93
N GLU A 73 -1.87 -33.50 -18.58
CA GLU A 73 -1.04 -33.07 -19.68
C GLU A 73 -0.67 -31.58 -19.52
N PRO A 74 0.50 -31.15 -20.04
CA PRO A 74 0.83 -29.73 -20.08
C PRO A 74 -0.17 -28.95 -20.94
N ILE A 75 -0.61 -27.80 -20.45
CA ILE A 75 -1.57 -26.94 -21.17
C ILE A 75 -1.03 -25.53 -21.32
N LYS A 76 -1.49 -24.82 -22.35
CA LYS A 76 -1.06 -23.44 -22.63
C LYS A 76 -2.19 -22.48 -22.30
N ILE A 77 -2.01 -21.72 -21.22
CA ILE A 77 -3.00 -20.75 -20.77
C ILE A 77 -2.55 -19.33 -21.14
N PRO A 78 -3.39 -18.54 -21.84
CA PRO A 78 -3.04 -17.17 -22.16
C PRO A 78 -3.14 -16.27 -20.93
N VAL A 79 -2.12 -15.45 -20.75
CA VAL A 79 -2.10 -14.27 -19.89
C VAL A 79 -2.33 -13.06 -20.79
N GLU A 80 -3.48 -12.43 -20.62
CA GLU A 80 -3.89 -11.25 -21.35
C GLU A 80 -3.61 -9.98 -20.56
N VAL A 81 -3.24 -8.93 -21.29
CA VAL A 81 -2.92 -7.62 -20.73
C VAL A 81 -3.88 -6.59 -21.29
N TYR A 82 -4.47 -5.80 -20.40
CA TYR A 82 -5.45 -4.76 -20.70
C TYR A 82 -4.94 -3.39 -20.25
N LEU A 83 -5.36 -2.35 -20.96
CA LEU A 83 -5.07 -0.96 -20.64
C LEU A 83 -6.18 -0.37 -19.78
N ASP A 84 -5.84 0.49 -18.83
CA ASP A 84 -6.79 1.21 -17.96
C ASP A 84 -7.97 1.87 -18.68
N ASN A 85 -7.72 2.51 -19.82
CA ASN A 85 -8.76 3.18 -20.61
C ASN A 85 -9.90 2.23 -21.06
N ASP A 86 -9.61 0.94 -21.22
CA ASP A 86 -10.58 -0.07 -21.65
C ASP A 86 -11.12 -0.89 -20.47
N TRP A 87 -10.66 -0.64 -19.24
CA TRP A 87 -10.94 -1.49 -18.08
C TRP A 87 -12.44 -1.55 -17.74
N ASP A 88 -13.14 -0.43 -17.78
CA ASP A 88 -14.59 -0.39 -17.54
C ASP A 88 -15.38 -1.21 -18.56
N ALA A 89 -14.88 -1.35 -19.79
CA ALA A 89 -15.48 -2.21 -20.80
C ALA A 89 -15.15 -3.68 -20.55
N VAL A 90 -13.93 -3.99 -20.13
CA VAL A 90 -13.50 -5.33 -19.71
C VAL A 90 -14.33 -5.84 -18.52
N GLU A 91 -14.58 -5.00 -17.52
CA GLU A 91 -15.36 -5.41 -16.34
C GLU A 91 -16.82 -5.73 -16.68
N ARG A 92 -17.41 -4.96 -17.60
CA ARG A 92 -18.79 -5.15 -18.07
C ARG A 92 -18.96 -6.30 -19.05
N ALA A 93 -17.91 -6.66 -19.79
CA ALA A 93 -17.97 -7.72 -20.77
C ALA A 93 -17.98 -9.12 -20.12
N ASP A 94 -18.65 -10.05 -20.80
CA ASP A 94 -18.63 -11.46 -20.43
C ASP A 94 -17.21 -12.04 -20.50
N TYR A 95 -16.97 -13.08 -19.69
CA TYR A 95 -15.64 -13.60 -19.37
C TYR A 95 -14.74 -13.85 -20.59
N CYS A 96 -15.27 -14.39 -21.70
CA CYS A 96 -14.52 -14.61 -22.94
C CYS A 96 -14.57 -13.45 -23.93
N GLU A 97 -15.58 -12.57 -23.83
CA GLU A 97 -15.65 -11.37 -24.64
C GLU A 97 -14.60 -10.34 -24.21
N ARG A 98 -14.13 -10.41 -22.95
CA ARG A 98 -13.00 -9.62 -22.44
C ARG A 98 -11.77 -9.67 -23.33
N SER A 99 -11.51 -10.83 -23.97
CA SER A 99 -10.40 -10.99 -24.90
C SER A 99 -10.43 -10.06 -26.12
N ARG A 100 -11.57 -9.43 -26.44
CA ARG A 100 -11.67 -8.42 -27.50
C ARG A 100 -10.95 -7.12 -27.14
N TYR A 101 -10.82 -6.80 -25.85
CA TYR A 101 -10.21 -5.56 -25.35
C TYR A 101 -8.72 -5.72 -25.01
N ARG A 102 -8.15 -6.92 -25.17
CA ARG A 102 -6.74 -7.17 -24.87
C ARG A 102 -5.84 -6.35 -25.79
N LYS A 103 -4.74 -5.85 -25.24
CA LYS A 103 -3.69 -5.20 -26.03
C LYS A 103 -2.59 -6.16 -26.44
N THR A 104 -2.25 -7.08 -25.54
CA THR A 104 -1.27 -8.14 -25.81
C THR A 104 -1.60 -9.38 -25.01
N SER A 105 -1.04 -10.51 -25.42
CA SER A 105 -1.19 -11.79 -24.77
C SER A 105 0.09 -12.61 -24.88
N ARG A 106 0.36 -13.43 -23.88
CA ARG A 106 1.43 -14.43 -23.88
C ARG A 106 0.91 -15.73 -23.27
N PHE A 107 1.32 -16.86 -23.84
CA PHE A 107 0.94 -18.16 -23.30
C PHE A 107 1.93 -18.61 -22.24
N VAL A 108 1.41 -19.04 -21.09
CA VAL A 108 2.15 -19.73 -20.05
C VAL A 108 1.87 -21.22 -20.20
N GLU A 109 2.93 -22.00 -20.34
CA GLU A 109 2.84 -23.46 -20.38
C GLU A 109 2.82 -23.99 -18.95
N LEU A 110 1.66 -24.48 -18.51
CA LEU A 110 1.47 -25.07 -17.20
C LEU A 110 1.92 -26.52 -17.21
N PRO A 111 2.95 -26.89 -16.41
CA PRO A 111 3.39 -28.27 -16.32
C PRO A 111 2.35 -29.18 -15.69
N ALA A 112 2.29 -30.43 -16.15
CA ALA A 112 1.39 -31.45 -15.58
C ALA A 112 1.74 -31.85 -14.15
N ASN A 113 3.03 -31.87 -13.82
CA ASN A 113 3.57 -32.31 -12.53
C ASN A 113 3.40 -31.31 -11.37
N GLY A 114 2.82 -30.12 -11.61
CA GLY A 114 2.67 -29.08 -10.59
C GLY A 114 3.94 -28.30 -10.26
N GLU A 115 4.99 -28.45 -11.06
CA GLU A 115 6.16 -27.58 -10.99
C GLU A 115 5.87 -26.18 -11.56
N TRP A 116 6.76 -25.25 -11.28
CA TRP A 116 6.70 -23.91 -11.86
C TRP A 116 6.95 -23.95 -13.37
N SER A 117 6.10 -23.25 -14.11
CA SER A 117 6.38 -22.93 -15.50
C SER A 117 7.67 -22.12 -15.64
N GLY A 118 8.22 -22.09 -16.85
CA GLY A 118 9.19 -21.07 -17.22
C GLY A 118 8.63 -19.65 -17.02
N TRP A 119 9.52 -18.69 -16.83
CA TRP A 119 9.14 -17.28 -16.83
C TRP A 119 8.73 -16.86 -18.24
N VAL A 120 7.53 -16.32 -18.36
CA VAL A 120 7.04 -15.70 -19.59
C VAL A 120 7.09 -14.19 -19.40
N SER A 121 7.75 -13.49 -20.30
CA SER A 121 7.93 -12.04 -20.23
C SER A 121 7.27 -11.30 -21.39
N GLY A 122 7.02 -10.02 -21.16
CA GLY A 122 6.57 -9.09 -22.18
C GLY A 122 7.02 -7.67 -21.86
N GLU A 123 6.90 -6.83 -22.87
CA GLU A 123 7.28 -5.42 -22.82
C GLU A 123 6.04 -4.57 -23.12
N LEU A 124 5.92 -3.44 -22.45
CA LEU A 124 4.83 -2.48 -22.63
C LEU A 124 5.49 -1.10 -22.73
N SER A 125 5.13 -0.34 -23.77
CA SER A 125 5.72 0.98 -24.03
C SER A 125 4.67 2.09 -23.97
N GLN A 126 5.04 3.20 -23.35
CA GLN A 126 4.18 4.34 -23.04
C GLN A 126 4.89 5.61 -23.49
N THR A 127 4.26 6.36 -24.38
CA THR A 127 4.89 7.53 -25.01
C THR A 127 4.35 8.86 -24.50
N VAL A 128 3.05 8.94 -24.21
CA VAL A 128 2.37 10.22 -23.90
C VAL A 128 2.18 10.43 -22.40
N ARG A 129 1.73 9.41 -21.67
CA ARG A 129 1.44 9.50 -20.24
C ARG A 129 1.59 8.14 -19.56
N PRO A 130 1.75 8.12 -18.23
CA PRO A 130 1.66 6.89 -17.46
C PRO A 130 0.29 6.23 -17.62
N HIS A 131 0.29 4.90 -17.65
CA HIS A 131 -0.93 4.09 -17.76
C HIS A 131 -0.89 2.91 -16.80
N VAL A 132 -2.04 2.57 -16.23
CA VAL A 132 -2.21 1.34 -15.45
C VAL A 132 -2.55 0.19 -16.39
N TRP A 133 -1.80 -0.90 -16.27
CA TRP A 133 -2.00 -2.12 -17.03
C TRP A 133 -2.48 -3.24 -16.12
N TYR A 134 -3.46 -3.99 -16.59
CA TYR A 134 -4.10 -5.06 -15.86
C TYR A 134 -3.75 -6.40 -16.50
N PHE A 135 -3.37 -7.36 -15.68
CA PHE A 135 -2.96 -8.69 -16.10
C PHE A 135 -3.99 -9.70 -15.63
N ALA A 136 -4.49 -10.52 -16.54
CA ALA A 136 -5.43 -11.58 -16.23
C ALA A 136 -5.08 -12.88 -16.95
N VAL A 137 -5.54 -13.97 -16.39
CA VAL A 137 -5.46 -15.30 -16.98
C VAL A 137 -6.86 -15.78 -17.35
N LEU A 138 -6.99 -16.50 -18.45
CA LEU A 138 -8.29 -16.99 -18.93
C LEU A 138 -8.22 -18.44 -19.42
N ASP A 139 -9.33 -19.15 -19.28
CA ASP A 139 -9.56 -20.48 -19.83
C ASP A 139 -10.88 -20.53 -20.62
N CYS A 140 -10.90 -19.82 -21.75
CA CYS A 140 -12.05 -19.81 -22.65
C CYS A 140 -12.11 -21.03 -23.57
N GLY A 141 -10.97 -21.70 -23.78
CA GLY A 141 -10.90 -22.93 -24.59
C GLY A 141 -11.30 -24.18 -23.81
N GLU A 142 -11.74 -24.04 -22.55
CA GLU A 142 -12.09 -25.15 -21.65
C GLU A 142 -10.97 -26.19 -21.54
N GLN A 143 -9.71 -25.73 -21.54
CA GLN A 143 -8.54 -26.58 -21.38
C GLN A 143 -8.51 -27.18 -19.96
N LEU A 144 -9.01 -26.43 -18.97
CA LEU A 144 -9.19 -26.91 -17.60
C LEU A 144 -10.63 -27.40 -17.40
N LYS A 145 -10.86 -28.70 -17.66
CA LYS A 145 -12.17 -29.36 -17.46
C LYS A 145 -12.68 -29.26 -16.01
N SER A 146 -11.78 -29.25 -15.04
CA SER A 146 -12.08 -29.09 -13.61
C SER A 146 -11.51 -27.78 -13.09
N THR A 147 -12.14 -27.24 -12.03
CA THR A 147 -11.56 -26.09 -11.33
C THR A 147 -10.24 -26.46 -10.66
N THR A 148 -9.18 -25.78 -11.05
CA THR A 148 -7.81 -26.00 -10.58
C THR A 148 -7.29 -24.77 -9.84
N ARG A 149 -6.60 -24.98 -8.72
CA ARG A 149 -5.91 -23.91 -8.00
C ARG A 149 -4.56 -23.65 -8.64
N ILE A 150 -4.38 -22.46 -9.20
CA ILE A 150 -3.15 -22.02 -9.85
C ILE A 150 -2.47 -21.01 -8.93
N LYS A 151 -1.24 -21.29 -8.52
CA LYS A 151 -0.38 -20.29 -7.86
C LYS A 151 0.41 -19.58 -8.93
N PHE A 152 0.48 -18.26 -8.86
CA PHE A 152 1.28 -17.45 -9.77
C PHE A 152 2.31 -16.59 -9.02
N GLU A 153 3.34 -16.20 -9.75
CA GLU A 153 4.27 -15.15 -9.39
C GLU A 153 4.36 -14.18 -10.55
N PHE A 154 4.21 -12.91 -10.24
CA PHE A 154 4.17 -11.80 -11.19
C PHE A 154 5.23 -10.79 -10.78
N ILE A 155 6.05 -10.36 -11.73
CA ILE A 155 7.05 -9.33 -11.54
C ILE A 155 6.89 -8.27 -12.61
N ALA A 156 6.97 -7.00 -12.22
CA ALA A 156 6.90 -5.86 -13.14
C ALA A 156 7.90 -4.77 -12.78
N ASN A 157 8.55 -4.21 -13.79
CA ASN A 157 9.67 -3.30 -13.66
C ASN A 157 9.48 -2.11 -14.59
N GLN A 158 9.73 -0.89 -14.11
CA GLN A 158 9.86 0.29 -14.99
C GLN A 158 11.08 0.16 -15.91
N GLU A 159 11.22 1.07 -16.88
CA GLU A 159 12.37 1.11 -17.79
C GLU A 159 13.71 1.22 -17.06
N ASN A 160 13.75 1.98 -15.96
CA ASN A 160 14.93 2.12 -15.11
C ASN A 160 15.11 0.96 -14.11
N GLY A 161 14.34 -0.11 -14.25
CA GLY A 161 14.24 -1.21 -13.33
C GLY A 161 13.05 -1.11 -12.36
N SER A 162 12.62 0.09 -11.94
CA SER A 162 11.89 0.33 -10.67
C SER A 162 10.66 -0.57 -10.34
N GLU A 163 10.48 -0.83 -9.03
CA GLU A 163 9.48 -1.67 -8.34
C GLU A 163 8.17 -0.93 -8.16
N PHE A 164 8.29 0.38 -8.09
CA PHE A 164 7.19 1.25 -7.85
C PHE A 164 6.43 1.40 -9.15
N SER A 165 5.14 1.09 -9.05
CA SER A 165 4.22 1.54 -10.07
C SER A 165 4.29 3.07 -10.14
N ALA A 166 4.04 3.63 -11.31
CA ALA A 166 3.93 5.07 -11.51
C ALA A 166 2.98 5.73 -10.49
N GLU A 167 1.92 5.03 -10.05
CA GLU A 167 0.97 5.52 -9.04
C GLU A 167 1.61 5.71 -7.64
N LEU A 168 2.67 4.95 -7.33
CA LEU A 168 3.39 5.03 -6.05
C LEU A 168 4.69 5.83 -6.15
N ARG A 169 5.05 6.33 -7.34
CA ARG A 169 6.29 7.09 -7.54
C ARG A 169 6.27 8.36 -6.70
N GLY A 170 7.35 8.59 -5.95
CA GLY A 170 7.47 9.76 -5.07
C GLY A 170 6.82 9.60 -3.69
N THR A 171 5.95 8.61 -3.46
CA THR A 171 5.30 8.36 -2.17
C THR A 171 6.31 8.18 -1.04
N ARG A 172 7.37 7.38 -1.26
CA ARG A 172 8.47 7.21 -0.31
C ARG A 172 9.10 8.55 0.08
N GLY A 173 9.32 9.45 -0.88
CA GLY A 173 9.90 10.77 -0.63
C GLY A 173 8.95 11.67 0.19
N ILE A 174 7.65 11.64 -0.12
CA ILE A 174 6.62 12.39 0.61
C ILE A 174 6.53 11.91 2.06
N VAL A 175 6.48 10.59 2.29
CA VAL A 175 6.42 10.00 3.64
C VAL A 175 7.64 10.36 4.47
N TRP A 176 8.84 10.43 3.86
CA TRP A 176 10.02 10.94 4.53
C TRP A 176 9.90 12.41 4.95
N VAL A 177 9.41 13.28 4.06
CA VAL A 177 9.18 14.71 4.38
C VAL A 177 8.16 14.83 5.51
N GLN A 178 7.07 14.05 5.45
CA GLN A 178 6.05 13.97 6.50
C GLN A 178 6.67 13.52 7.82
N LEU A 179 7.58 12.54 7.83
CA LEU A 179 8.27 12.10 9.04
C LEU A 179 9.11 13.23 9.64
N ILE A 180 9.88 13.97 8.83
CA ILE A 180 10.70 15.09 9.30
C ILE A 180 9.82 16.17 9.95
N ILE A 181 8.73 16.56 9.27
CA ILE A 181 7.76 17.52 9.80
C ILE A 181 7.15 17.00 11.12
N SER A 182 6.77 15.72 11.16
CA SER A 182 6.19 15.09 12.36
C SER A 182 7.16 15.06 13.53
N VAL A 183 8.45 14.78 13.30
CA VAL A 183 9.51 14.86 14.32
C VAL A 183 9.64 16.27 14.87
N LEU A 184 9.74 17.28 13.99
CA LEU A 184 9.88 18.68 14.40
C LEU A 184 8.65 19.17 15.17
N PHE A 185 7.45 18.84 14.70
CA PHE A 185 6.21 19.19 15.34
C PHE A 185 6.07 18.53 16.71
N THR A 186 6.29 17.21 16.79
CA THR A 186 6.24 16.46 18.06
C THR A 186 7.24 17.01 19.08
N TRP A 187 8.45 17.36 18.62
CA TRP A 187 9.46 17.97 19.48
C TRP A 187 9.04 19.34 20.01
N PHE A 188 8.52 20.21 19.14
CA PHE A 188 8.04 21.53 19.53
C PHE A 188 6.85 21.42 20.50
N PHE A 189 5.88 20.58 20.17
CA PHE A 189 4.71 20.30 21.00
C PHE A 189 5.10 19.79 22.39
N ALA A 190 6.00 18.80 22.47
CA ALA A 190 6.49 18.27 23.74
C ALA A 190 7.23 19.32 24.57
N LYS A 191 7.98 20.22 23.91
CA LYS A 191 8.67 21.33 24.59
C LYS A 191 7.68 22.32 25.21
N GLU A 192 6.64 22.71 24.47
CA GLU A 192 5.62 23.63 25.00
C GLU A 192 4.78 22.97 26.09
N CYS A 193 4.42 21.69 25.96
CA CYS A 193 3.75 20.94 27.02
C CYS A 193 4.59 20.92 28.31
N ARG A 194 5.90 20.66 28.22
CA ARG A 194 6.79 20.68 29.39
C ARG A 194 6.91 22.05 30.03
N LYS A 195 6.87 23.13 29.25
CA LYS A 195 6.84 24.49 29.81
C LYS A 195 5.51 24.75 30.52
N PHE A 196 4.40 24.37 29.89
CA PHE A 196 3.06 24.55 30.45
C PHE A 196 2.89 23.79 31.77
N VAL A 197 3.33 22.53 31.84
CA VAL A 197 3.30 21.71 33.07
C VAL A 197 4.17 22.29 34.19
N ARG A 198 5.22 23.05 33.86
CA ARG A 198 6.02 23.74 34.88
C ARG A 198 5.33 24.98 35.43
N SER A 199 4.44 25.60 34.66
CA SER A 199 3.70 26.80 35.06
C SER A 199 2.31 26.51 35.62
N ALA A 200 1.71 25.37 35.24
CA ALA A 200 0.38 24.93 35.60
C ALA A 200 0.47 23.47 36.07
N ASP A 201 -0.20 23.14 37.18
CA ASP A 201 -0.06 21.83 37.85
C ASP A 201 -0.51 20.63 36.99
N SER A 202 -1.36 20.83 35.98
CA SER A 202 -1.89 19.76 35.13
C SER A 202 -2.17 20.18 33.69
N LEU A 203 -2.13 19.21 32.78
CA LEU A 203 -2.52 19.39 31.38
C LEU A 203 -4.03 19.25 31.22
N HIS A 204 -4.63 20.14 30.44
CA HIS A 204 -6.04 20.02 30.07
C HIS A 204 -6.28 18.74 29.25
N PRO A 205 -7.39 18.00 29.44
CA PRO A 205 -7.67 16.76 28.71
C PRO A 205 -7.55 16.88 27.18
N VAL A 206 -8.02 18.00 26.60
CA VAL A 206 -7.85 18.33 25.16
C VAL A 206 -6.38 18.24 24.71
N VAL A 207 -5.44 18.74 25.52
CA VAL A 207 -4.00 18.69 25.20
C VAL A 207 -3.47 17.26 25.27
N ILE A 208 -3.98 16.45 26.20
CA ILE A 208 -3.63 15.03 26.31
C ILE A 208 -4.17 14.26 25.10
N THR A 209 -5.44 14.45 24.72
CA THR A 209 -6.02 13.84 23.52
C THR A 209 -5.25 14.23 22.26
N LEU A 210 -4.85 15.50 22.14
CA LEU A 210 -4.01 15.96 21.04
C LEU A 210 -2.62 15.30 21.06
N ALA A 211 -2.01 15.14 22.24
CA ALA A 211 -0.75 14.42 22.38
C ALA A 211 -0.85 12.95 21.92
N CYS A 212 -1.95 12.27 22.26
CA CYS A 212 -2.24 10.92 21.78
C CYS A 212 -2.38 10.87 20.26
N ALA A 213 -3.13 11.81 19.66
CA ALA A 213 -3.27 11.91 18.20
C ALA A 213 -1.92 12.13 17.50
N ILE A 214 -1.06 13.00 18.04
CA ILE A 214 0.30 13.22 17.52
C ILE A 214 1.14 11.94 17.61
N GLY A 215 1.07 11.24 18.74
CA GLY A 215 1.78 9.97 18.94
C GLY A 215 1.34 8.90 17.93
N LEU A 216 0.03 8.72 17.75
CA LEU A 216 -0.54 7.79 16.78
C LEU A 216 -0.16 8.14 15.34
N GLN A 217 -0.21 9.42 14.97
CA GLN A 217 0.20 9.88 13.63
C GLN A 217 1.68 9.62 13.37
N PHE A 218 2.54 9.83 14.38
CA PHE A 218 3.95 9.52 14.30
C PHE A 218 4.19 8.01 14.09
N CYS A 219 3.53 7.16 14.88
CA CYS A 219 3.59 5.71 14.72
C CYS A 219 3.11 5.26 13.33
N SER A 220 1.98 5.79 12.85
CA SER A 220 1.45 5.55 11.50
C SER A 220 2.50 5.83 10.42
N THR A 221 3.13 7.01 10.49
CA THR A 221 4.12 7.44 9.51
C THR A 221 5.39 6.58 9.53
N VAL A 222 5.81 6.14 10.73
CA VAL A 222 6.95 5.22 10.88
C VAL A 222 6.64 3.83 10.32
N PHE A 223 5.46 3.28 10.58
CA PHE A 223 5.05 1.98 10.04
C PHE A 223 4.98 2.00 8.52
N GLU A 224 4.37 3.03 7.94
CA GLU A 224 4.30 3.22 6.49
C GLU A 224 5.70 3.35 5.88
N LEU A 225 6.60 4.11 6.52
CA LEU A 225 7.97 4.26 6.04
C LEU A 225 8.74 2.94 6.03
N ILE A 226 8.64 2.14 7.11
CA ILE A 226 9.27 0.82 7.19
C ILE A 226 8.67 -0.12 6.13
N HIS A 227 7.35 -0.06 5.92
CA HIS A 227 6.68 -0.81 4.86
C HIS A 227 7.25 -0.45 3.48
N LEU A 228 7.26 0.84 3.12
CA LEU A 228 7.75 1.35 1.83
C LEU A 228 9.25 1.10 1.62
N HIS A 229 10.04 1.17 2.68
CA HIS A 229 11.47 0.83 2.61
C HIS A 229 11.69 -0.64 2.26
N ASN A 230 10.93 -1.55 2.88
CA ASN A 230 10.99 -2.97 2.52
C ASN A 230 10.40 -3.24 1.15
N TYR A 231 9.30 -2.56 0.81
CA TYR A 231 8.64 -2.67 -0.49
C TYR A 231 9.56 -2.29 -1.65
N ASN A 232 10.49 -1.36 -1.43
CA ASN A 232 11.50 -0.96 -2.41
C ASN A 232 12.51 -2.05 -2.79
N ASN A 233 12.73 -3.02 -1.90
CA ASN A 233 13.77 -4.03 -2.05
C ASN A 233 13.22 -5.41 -2.45
N ASN A 234 11.92 -5.65 -2.26
CA ASN A 234 11.28 -6.95 -2.49
C ASN A 234 9.90 -6.89 -3.17
N GLY A 235 9.36 -5.71 -3.46
CA GLY A 235 8.10 -5.47 -4.16
C GLY A 235 6.84 -5.88 -3.40
N TYR A 236 7.00 -6.29 -2.14
CA TYR A 236 5.94 -6.82 -1.29
C TYR A 236 5.74 -6.01 0.00
N GLY A 237 6.85 -5.52 0.58
CA GLY A 237 6.86 -4.79 1.84
C GLY A 237 6.52 -5.66 3.05
N VAL A 238 6.20 -5.02 4.17
CA VAL A 238 5.70 -5.70 5.38
C VAL A 238 4.22 -5.41 5.50
N LYS A 239 3.37 -6.34 5.04
CA LYS A 239 1.91 -6.12 4.98
C LYS A 239 1.24 -5.81 6.32
N PRO A 240 1.63 -6.40 7.46
CA PRO A 240 1.08 -6.00 8.75
C PRO A 240 1.36 -4.54 9.10
N LEU A 241 2.51 -3.97 8.71
CA LEU A 241 2.83 -2.57 8.99
C LEU A 241 1.99 -1.60 8.16
N ASP A 242 1.72 -1.95 6.91
CA ASP A 242 0.80 -1.24 5.99
C ASP A 242 -0.59 -1.08 6.63
N VAL A 243 -1.15 -2.20 7.09
CA VAL A 243 -2.47 -2.24 7.74
C VAL A 243 -2.45 -1.48 9.07
N LEU A 244 -1.39 -1.61 9.87
CA LEU A 244 -1.26 -0.87 11.13
C LEU A 244 -1.13 0.63 10.91
N SER A 245 -0.41 1.09 9.88
CA SER A 245 -0.38 2.51 9.52
C SER A 245 -1.77 3.03 9.16
N GLU A 246 -2.52 2.31 8.32
CA GLU A 246 -3.88 2.71 7.95
C GLU A 246 -4.81 2.81 9.18
N ILE A 247 -4.78 1.82 10.07
CA ILE A 247 -5.58 1.83 11.31
C ILE A 247 -5.20 3.02 12.21
N CYS A 248 -3.91 3.25 12.44
CA CYS A 248 -3.45 4.39 13.22
C CYS A 248 -3.88 5.72 12.60
N GLY A 249 -3.80 5.87 11.27
CA GLY A 249 -4.25 7.04 10.55
C GLY A 249 -5.75 7.30 10.72
N MET A 250 -6.59 6.27 10.55
CA MET A 250 -8.03 6.38 10.77
C MET A 250 -8.38 6.79 12.20
N LEU A 251 -7.70 6.22 13.21
CA LEU A 251 -7.89 6.61 14.61
C LEU A 251 -7.52 8.09 14.85
N VAL A 252 -6.46 8.59 14.23
CA VAL A 252 -6.09 10.01 14.31
C VAL A 252 -7.19 10.90 13.73
N GLU A 253 -7.75 10.55 12.56
CA GLU A 253 -8.84 11.30 11.94
C GLU A 253 -10.08 11.37 12.83
N VAL A 254 -10.45 10.25 13.47
CA VAL A 254 -11.55 10.18 14.43
C VAL A 254 -11.29 11.05 15.65
N LEU A 255 -10.08 10.96 16.24
CA LEU A 255 -9.70 11.76 17.41
C LEU A 255 -9.73 13.26 17.12
N LEU A 256 -9.14 13.69 16.00
CA LEU A 256 -9.09 15.10 15.61
C LEU A 256 -10.47 15.66 15.29
N SER A 257 -11.30 14.89 14.58
CA SER A 257 -12.68 15.28 14.27
C SER A 257 -13.51 15.44 15.54
N SER A 258 -13.39 14.49 16.47
CA SER A 258 -14.06 14.55 17.77
C SER A 258 -13.59 15.76 18.59
N LEU A 259 -12.28 16.04 18.58
CA LEU A 259 -11.71 17.20 19.26
C LEU A 259 -12.25 18.53 18.71
N LEU A 260 -12.36 18.64 17.38
CA LEU A 260 -12.92 19.83 16.73
C LEU A 260 -14.39 20.04 17.09
N ILE A 261 -15.18 18.98 17.16
CA ILE A 261 -16.59 19.03 17.60
C ILE A 261 -16.66 19.51 19.06
N LEU A 262 -15.85 18.96 19.96
CA LEU A 262 -15.81 19.37 21.37
C LEU A 262 -15.42 20.85 21.52
N ILE A 263 -14.45 21.32 20.73
CA ILE A 263 -14.05 22.74 20.70
C ILE A 263 -15.22 23.60 20.21
N ALA A 264 -15.91 23.20 19.14
CA ALA A 264 -17.06 23.93 18.59
C ALA A 264 -18.23 24.02 19.57
N LEU A 265 -18.44 22.98 20.40
CA LEU A 265 -19.44 22.98 21.47
C LEU A 265 -19.03 23.82 22.69
N GLY A 266 -17.85 24.45 22.68
CA GLY A 266 -17.36 25.29 23.77
C GLY A 266 -16.89 24.51 25.00
N TYR A 267 -16.54 23.22 24.84
CA TYR A 267 -16.07 22.36 25.94
C TYR A 267 -14.92 23.00 26.74
N THR A 268 -14.02 23.70 26.05
CA THR A 268 -12.88 24.39 26.66
C THR A 268 -13.27 25.60 27.53
N LEU A 269 -14.46 26.17 27.35
CA LEU A 269 -14.97 27.32 28.13
C LEU A 269 -15.85 26.87 29.31
N LEU A 270 -16.65 25.81 29.10
CA LEU A 270 -17.64 25.30 30.06
C LEU A 270 -17.01 24.56 31.26
N HIS A 271 -15.83 23.95 31.08
CA HIS A 271 -15.14 23.19 32.14
C HIS A 271 -14.75 24.05 33.36
N SER A 272 -14.66 25.38 33.22
CA SER A 272 -14.41 26.29 34.35
C SER A 272 -15.59 26.42 35.32
N LYS A 273 -16.80 25.99 34.91
CA LYS A 273 -18.03 26.06 35.74
C LYS A 273 -18.60 24.71 36.17
N LEU A 274 -18.19 23.62 35.54
CA LEU A 274 -18.70 22.28 35.81
C LEU A 274 -17.67 21.53 36.67
N GLY A 275 -17.73 21.74 37.98
CA GLY A 275 -16.82 21.17 38.98
C GLY A 275 -16.95 19.67 39.25
N ASP A 276 -17.50 18.87 38.33
CA ASP A 276 -17.59 17.41 38.45
C ASP A 276 -17.91 16.81 37.08
N LEU A 277 -16.88 16.55 36.27
CA LEU A 277 -17.05 15.96 34.95
C LEU A 277 -16.17 14.72 34.74
N ASP A 278 -16.16 13.84 35.74
CA ASP A 278 -15.65 12.45 35.62
C ASP A 278 -16.41 11.62 34.55
N VAL A 279 -17.51 12.15 34.00
CA VAL A 279 -18.38 11.49 33.01
C VAL A 279 -17.89 11.64 31.55
N VAL A 280 -16.97 12.56 31.23
CA VAL A 280 -16.50 12.73 29.82
C VAL A 280 -15.25 11.90 29.49
N ILE A 281 -14.51 11.45 30.52
CA ILE A 281 -13.41 10.49 30.36
C ILE A 281 -13.86 9.20 29.63
N PRO A 282 -15.02 8.58 29.93
CA PRO A 282 -15.46 7.40 29.19
C PRO A 282 -15.86 7.69 27.73
N ILE A 283 -16.30 8.88 27.34
CA ILE A 283 -16.75 9.14 25.96
C ILE A 283 -15.56 9.15 24.98
N VAL A 284 -14.41 9.66 25.40
CA VAL A 284 -13.18 9.66 24.58
C VAL A 284 -12.56 8.24 24.48
N PHE A 285 -12.80 7.38 25.47
CA PHE A 285 -12.40 5.97 25.44
C PHE A 285 -13.41 5.03 24.76
N ILE A 286 -14.68 5.43 24.63
CA ILE A 286 -15.75 4.65 23.98
C ILE A 286 -15.80 4.90 22.46
N ILE A 287 -15.31 6.06 22.00
CA ILE A 287 -15.25 6.41 20.57
C ILE A 287 -13.89 6.01 19.94
N GLY A 288 -12.88 5.71 20.76
CA GLY A 288 -11.56 5.21 20.34
C GLY A 288 -11.44 3.70 20.35
#